data_AF-A0A6N7AN14-F1
#
_entry.id   AF-A0A6N7AN14-F1
#
_cell.length_a   1.000
_cell.length_b   1.000
_cell.length_c   1.000
_cell.angle_alpha   90.00
_cell.angle_beta   90.00
_cell.angle_gamma   90.00
#
_symmetry.space_group_name_H-M   'P 1'
#
loop_
_entity.id
_entity.type
_entity.pdbx_description
1 polymer ?
#
loop_
_entity_poly.entity_id
_entity_poly.type
_entity_poly.pdbx_seq_one_letter_code
_entity_poly.pdbx_strand_id
1 'polypeptide(L)'
;MSGAFGNFAFYAHPRATIIPIGGNLWEVILIDVGIDIFDVFEFNGDQWLGNWNPETMEGPNMLSGCKMGNEKYNIWRSRHGRGGDFPVYSDLKMHTFPKPVRFVVPKP
;
A
#
# COMPACT_ATOMS: atom_id res chain seq x y z
N MET A 1 -7.96 11.65 -11.64
CA MET A 1 -7.32 10.50 -10.97
C MET A 1 -7.63 10.61 -9.49
N SER A 2 -8.55 9.82 -8.96
CA SER A 2 -8.62 9.58 -7.52
C SER A 2 -7.66 8.43 -7.23
N GLY A 3 -6.51 8.71 -6.63
CA GLY A 3 -5.66 7.64 -6.09
C GLY A 3 -6.38 6.96 -4.92
N ALA A 4 -6.18 5.65 -4.74
CA ALA A 4 -6.38 5.06 -3.43
C ALA A 4 -5.37 5.73 -2.50
N PHE A 5 -5.85 6.69 -1.74
CA PHE A 5 -5.16 7.26 -0.58
C PHE A 5 -6.13 7.36 0.60
N GLY A 6 -7.22 6.60 0.56
CA GLY A 6 -8.26 6.64 1.58
C GLY A 6 -7.89 5.84 2.83
N ASN A 7 -7.11 4.77 2.68
CA ASN A 7 -6.82 3.82 3.75
C ASN A 7 -5.41 3.21 3.66
N PHE A 8 -4.44 3.99 3.16
CA PHE A 8 -3.06 3.54 3.09
C PHE A 8 -2.43 3.44 4.48
N ALA A 9 -1.45 2.55 4.60
CA ALA A 9 -0.64 2.39 5.80
C ALA A 9 0.86 2.54 5.46
N PHE A 10 1.58 3.23 6.34
CA PHE A 10 3.04 3.22 6.32
C PHE A 10 3.55 2.00 7.08
N TYR A 11 4.50 1.30 6.49
CA TYR A 11 5.20 0.21 7.14
C TYR A 11 6.66 0.62 7.34
N ALA A 12 7.19 0.30 8.52
CA ALA A 12 8.56 0.54 8.89
C ALA A 12 9.25 -0.79 9.14
N HIS A 13 10.37 -1.01 8.46
CA HIS A 13 11.16 -2.23 8.50
C HIS A 13 12.53 -1.92 9.10
N PRO A 14 12.66 -1.92 10.45
CA PRO A 14 13.92 -1.63 11.10
C PRO A 14 14.89 -2.82 10.98
N ARG A 15 16.14 -2.53 10.61
CA ARG A 15 17.25 -3.48 10.77
C ARG A 15 18.03 -3.11 12.02
N ALA A 16 17.95 -3.95 13.05
CA ALA A 16 18.58 -3.69 14.33
C ALA A 16 19.21 -4.96 14.94
N THR A 17 20.22 -4.75 15.78
CA THR A 17 20.74 -5.76 16.71
C THR A 17 20.13 -5.51 18.08
N ILE A 18 19.63 -6.56 18.73
CA ILE A 18 19.01 -6.49 20.06
C ILE A 18 19.89 -7.26 21.06
N ILE A 19 20.27 -6.60 22.15
CA ILE A 19 21.14 -7.15 23.19
C ILE A 19 20.41 -7.09 24.54
N PRO A 20 20.14 -8.22 25.20
CA PRO A 20 19.64 -8.21 26.57
C PRO A 20 20.71 -7.66 27.53
N ILE A 21 20.36 -6.66 28.34
CA ILE A 21 21.31 -6.01 29.28
C ILE A 21 20.96 -6.23 30.76
N GLY A 22 20.01 -7.12 31.04
CA GLY A 22 19.54 -7.44 32.40
C GLY A 22 18.36 -6.57 32.84
N GLY A 23 17.74 -6.92 33.97
CA GLY A 23 16.66 -6.11 34.57
C GLY A 23 15.42 -5.88 33.70
N ASN A 24 15.07 -6.84 32.81
CA ASN A 24 14.00 -6.69 31.80
C ASN A 24 14.23 -5.54 30.80
N LEU A 25 15.50 -5.20 30.52
CA LEU A 25 15.86 -4.19 29.53
C LEU A 25 16.63 -4.81 28.36
N TRP A 26 16.39 -4.28 27.17
CA TRP A 26 17.10 -4.58 25.93
C TRP A 26 17.78 -3.30 25.41
N GLU A 27 19.06 -3.39 25.06
CA GLU A 27 19.72 -2.40 24.20
C GLU A 27 19.39 -2.72 22.73
N VAL A 28 18.91 -1.72 22.01
CA VAL A 28 18.63 -1.79 20.57
C VAL A 28 19.66 -0.95 19.84
N ILE A 29 20.34 -1.57 18.88
CA ILE A 29 21.30 -0.92 17.98
C ILE A 29 20.70 -0.92 16.58
N LEU A 30 20.06 0.19 16.20
CA LEU A 30 19.37 0.38 14.93
C LEU A 30 20.36 0.83 13.83
N ILE A 31 20.37 0.14 12.69
CA ILE A 31 21.33 0.35 11.60
C ILE A 31 20.68 1.13 10.44
N ASP A 32 19.49 0.72 10.04
CA ASP A 32 18.67 1.40 9.02
C ASP A 32 17.19 1.10 9.23
N VAL A 33 16.36 1.88 8.54
CA VAL A 33 14.91 1.69 8.47
C VAL A 33 14.51 1.77 7.01
N GLY A 34 13.83 0.72 6.54
CA GLY A 34 13.06 0.77 5.29
C GLY A 34 11.66 1.31 5.55
N ILE A 35 11.16 2.18 4.68
CA ILE A 35 9.78 2.67 4.72
C ILE A 35 9.13 2.42 3.38
N ASP A 36 7.95 1.81 3.40
CA ASP A 36 7.06 1.64 2.26
C ASP A 36 5.62 1.99 2.64
N ILE A 37 4.82 2.21 1.62
CA ILE A 37 3.39 2.47 1.71
C ILE A 37 2.68 1.28 1.08
N PHE A 38 1.65 0.81 1.75
CA PHE A 38 0.70 -0.14 1.19
C PHE A 38 -0.71 0.45 1.23
N ASP A 39 -1.42 0.34 0.12
CA ASP A 39 -2.83 0.65 0.02
C ASP A 39 -3.55 -0.49 -0.73
N VAL A 40 -4.83 -0.68 -0.42
CA VAL A 40 -5.71 -1.55 -1.18
C VAL A 40 -6.64 -0.65 -1.99
N PHE A 41 -6.47 -0.63 -3.31
CA PHE A 41 -7.44 -0.01 -4.20
C PHE A 41 -8.65 -0.93 -4.32
N GLU A 42 -9.68 -0.65 -3.52
CA GLU A 42 -10.94 -1.37 -3.53
C GLU A 42 -11.92 -0.79 -4.55
N PHE A 43 -12.60 -1.65 -5.31
CA PHE A 43 -13.67 -1.25 -6.23
C PHE A 43 -15.06 -1.29 -5.57
N ASN A 44 -15.16 -0.75 -4.35
CA ASN A 44 -16.40 -0.70 -3.55
C ASN A 44 -16.97 0.73 -3.47
N GLY A 45 -18.28 0.87 -3.21
CA GLY A 45 -18.95 2.17 -3.09
C GLY A 45 -19.13 2.91 -4.42
N ASP A 46 -19.51 4.19 -4.38
CA ASP A 46 -19.68 5.03 -5.59
C ASP A 46 -18.39 5.80 -5.90
N GLN A 47 -17.59 5.26 -6.81
CA GLN A 47 -16.36 5.89 -7.29
C GLN A 47 -16.37 5.95 -8.81
N TRP A 48 -15.96 7.10 -9.36
CA TRP A 48 -15.71 7.24 -10.79
C TRP A 48 -14.32 6.70 -11.14
N LEU A 49 -14.27 5.70 -12.01
CA LEU A 49 -13.04 5.00 -12.43
C LEU A 49 -12.44 5.55 -13.73
N GLY A 50 -13.14 6.47 -14.39
CA GLY A 50 -12.72 7.07 -15.66
C GLY A 50 -13.70 6.80 -16.81
N ASN A 51 -13.27 7.12 -18.02
CA ASN A 51 -14.03 6.83 -19.25
C ASN A 51 -13.37 5.63 -19.94
N TRP A 52 -14.00 4.46 -19.91
CA TRP A 52 -13.40 3.22 -20.44
C TRP A 52 -14.22 2.69 -21.61
N ASN A 53 -13.66 1.79 -22.40
CA ASN A 53 -14.44 1.07 -23.40
C ASN A 53 -15.44 0.11 -22.70
N PRO A 54 -16.77 0.26 -22.88
CA PRO A 54 -17.76 -0.60 -22.22
C PRO A 54 -17.72 -2.06 -22.65
N GLU A 55 -17.19 -2.37 -23.83
CA GLU A 55 -17.15 -3.73 -24.36
C GLU A 55 -15.93 -4.49 -23.84
N THR A 56 -14.76 -3.86 -23.84
CA THR A 56 -13.49 -4.50 -23.47
C THR A 56 -13.06 -4.24 -22.03
N MET A 57 -13.62 -3.22 -21.37
CA MET A 57 -13.16 -2.71 -20.07
C MET A 57 -11.67 -2.36 -20.03
N GLU A 58 -11.09 -2.09 -21.19
CA GLU A 58 -9.73 -1.57 -21.31
C GLU A 58 -9.73 -0.08 -20.98
N GLY A 59 -8.60 0.39 -20.43
CA GLY A 59 -8.42 1.67 -19.73
C GLY A 59 -8.81 2.95 -20.49
N PRO A 60 -8.35 4.12 -20.04
CA PRO A 60 -9.00 5.38 -20.37
C PRO A 60 -9.07 5.64 -21.88
N ASN A 61 -10.30 5.62 -22.41
CA ASN A 61 -10.64 6.00 -23.77
C ASN A 61 -11.32 7.37 -23.72
N MET A 62 -10.52 8.42 -23.90
CA MET A 62 -10.96 9.81 -23.70
C MET A 62 -11.88 10.32 -24.82
N LEU A 63 -11.95 9.63 -25.96
CA LEU A 63 -12.71 10.07 -27.14
C LEU A 63 -14.03 9.30 -27.32
N SER A 64 -14.08 8.03 -26.90
CA SER A 64 -15.28 7.18 -27.05
C SER A 64 -15.56 6.27 -25.84
N GLY A 65 -14.87 6.46 -24.72
CA GLY A 65 -15.15 5.73 -23.49
C GLY A 65 -16.43 6.22 -22.80
N CYS A 66 -17.10 5.33 -22.07
CA CYS A 66 -18.27 5.67 -21.28
C CYS A 66 -17.89 5.87 -19.81
N LYS A 67 -18.66 6.68 -19.08
CA LYS A 67 -18.46 6.89 -17.64
C LYS A 67 -18.56 5.55 -16.92
N MET A 68 -17.44 5.10 -16.39
CA MET A 68 -17.33 3.90 -15.57
C MET A 68 -17.24 4.26 -14.11
N GLY A 69 -18.02 3.55 -13.30
CA GLY A 69 -17.88 3.54 -11.86
C GLY A 69 -17.88 2.12 -11.35
N ASN A 70 -17.65 1.98 -10.04
CA ASN A 70 -17.56 0.70 -9.36
C ASN A 70 -18.78 -0.21 -9.63
N GLU A 71 -19.99 0.34 -9.70
CA GLU A 71 -21.20 -0.44 -10.03
C GLU A 71 -21.06 -1.20 -11.37
N LYS A 72 -20.70 -0.50 -12.45
CA LYS A 72 -20.54 -1.11 -13.78
C LYS A 72 -19.37 -2.07 -13.84
N TYR A 73 -18.27 -1.73 -13.17
CA TYR A 73 -17.11 -2.61 -13.05
C TYR A 73 -17.47 -3.91 -12.32
N ASN A 74 -18.21 -3.83 -11.20
CA ASN A 74 -18.63 -4.99 -10.42
C ASN A 74 -19.62 -5.87 -11.17
N ILE A 75 -20.54 -5.29 -11.95
CA ILE A 75 -21.42 -6.05 -12.85
C ILE A 75 -20.57 -6.80 -13.88
N TRP A 76 -19.60 -6.15 -14.52
CA TRP A 76 -18.71 -6.83 -15.47
C TRP A 76 -17.88 -7.93 -14.80
N ARG A 77 -17.29 -7.66 -13.63
CA ARG A 77 -16.51 -8.61 -12.82
C ARG A 77 -17.31 -9.87 -12.50
N SER A 78 -18.57 -9.72 -12.06
CA SER A 78 -19.46 -10.85 -11.75
C SER A 78 -19.80 -11.70 -12.97
N ARG A 79 -19.96 -11.09 -14.15
CA ARG A 79 -20.27 -11.79 -15.41
C ARG A 79 -19.08 -12.55 -16.00
N HIS A 80 -17.87 -12.04 -15.80
CA HIS A 80 -16.67 -12.58 -16.45
C HIS A 80 -15.79 -13.40 -15.50
N GLY A 81 -16.04 -13.35 -14.19
CA GLY A 81 -15.18 -13.98 -13.18
C GLY A 81 -13.76 -13.41 -13.17
N ARG A 82 -13.60 -12.14 -13.58
CA ARG A 82 -12.31 -11.45 -13.76
C ARG A 82 -12.29 -10.12 -13.01
N GLY A 83 -11.10 -9.63 -12.67
CA GLY A 83 -10.93 -8.40 -11.90
C GLY A 83 -10.85 -8.67 -10.39
N GLY A 84 -10.45 -7.65 -9.63
CA GLY A 84 -10.08 -7.78 -8.22
C GLY A 84 -9.67 -6.44 -7.63
N ASP A 85 -9.62 -6.36 -6.31
CA ASP A 85 -9.00 -5.23 -5.64
C ASP A 85 -7.48 -5.31 -5.86
N PHE A 86 -6.84 -4.16 -5.99
CA PHE A 86 -5.41 -4.09 -6.26
C PHE A 86 -4.64 -3.68 -5.02
N PRO A 87 -3.82 -4.58 -4.44
CA PRO A 87 -2.81 -4.15 -3.47
C PRO A 87 -1.76 -3.34 -4.22
N VAL A 88 -1.55 -2.10 -3.77
CA VAL A 88 -0.55 -1.18 -4.29
C VAL A 88 0.53 -1.02 -3.23
N TYR A 89 1.75 -1.36 -3.60
CA TYR A 89 2.94 -1.12 -2.79
C TYR A 89 3.75 0.02 -3.41
N SER A 90 4.29 0.90 -2.59
CA SER A 90 5.40 1.74 -3.02
C SER A 90 6.69 0.92 -3.08
N ASP A 91 7.67 1.43 -3.81
CA ASP A 91 9.04 0.95 -3.63
C ASP A 91 9.50 1.21 -2.19
N LEU A 92 10.33 0.29 -1.67
CA LEU A 92 10.94 0.43 -0.36
C LEU A 92 11.99 1.55 -0.40
N LYS A 93 11.79 2.59 0.42
CA LYS A 93 12.79 3.63 0.61
C LYS A 93 13.63 3.33 1.84
N MET A 94 14.90 3.02 1.61
CA MET A 94 15.86 2.80 2.70
C MET A 94 16.43 4.12 3.20
N HIS A 95 16.47 4.28 4.52
CA HIS A 95 17.26 5.29 5.21
C HIS A 95 18.32 4.61 6.09
N THR A 96 19.58 4.69 5.68
CA THR A 96 20.71 4.22 6.47
C THR A 96 21.24 5.35 7.34
N PHE A 97 21.35 5.10 8.64
CA PHE A 97 21.93 6.08 9.55
C PHE A 97 23.44 6.17 9.34
N PRO A 98 24.05 7.38 9.34
CA PRO A 98 25.51 7.52 9.24
C PRO A 98 26.28 6.77 10.32
N LYS A 99 25.66 6.59 11.49
CA LYS A 99 26.13 5.74 12.59
C LYS A 99 24.93 5.03 13.20
N PRO A 100 25.09 3.80 13.72
CA PRO A 100 23.98 3.10 14.38
C PRO A 100 23.41 3.90 15.55
N VAL A 101 22.08 3.99 15.61
CA VAL A 101 21.35 4.65 16.71
C VAL A 101 21.19 3.64 17.84
N ARG A 102 21.50 4.04 19.07
CA ARG A 102 21.46 3.18 20.25
C ARG A 102 20.46 3.71 21.27
N PHE A 103 19.60 2.84 21.77
CA PHE A 103 18.65 3.17 22.83
C PHE A 103 18.27 1.92 23.62
N VAL A 104 17.75 2.12 24.84
CA VAL A 104 17.32 1.03 25.73
C VAL A 104 15.79 1.04 25.82
N VAL A 105 15.19 -0.15 25.72
CA VAL A 105 13.75 -0.35 25.86
C VAL A 105 13.44 -1.46 26.87
N PRO A 106 12.26 -1.44 27.50
CA PRO A 106 11.76 -2.59 28.24
C PRO A 106 11.60 -3.80 27.32
N LYS A 107 11.81 -4.98 27.88
CA LYS A 107 11.45 -6.25 27.23
C LYS A 107 9.94 -6.25 26.94
N PRO A 108 9.50 -6.59 25.71
CA PRO A 108 8.09 -6.67 25.34
C PRO A 108 7.34 -7.79 26.08
#